data_AF-A0A1G6Z468-F1
#
_entry.id   AF-A0A1G6Z468-F1
#
_cell.length_a   1.000
_cell.length_b   1.000
_cell.length_c   1.000
_cell.angle_alpha   90.00
_cell.angle_beta   90.00
_cell.angle_gamma   90.00
#
_symmetry.space_group_name_H-M   'P 1'
#
loop_
_entity.id
_entity.type
_entity.pdbx_description
1 polymer ?
#
loop_
_entity_poly.entity_id
_entity_poly.type
_entity_poly.pdbx_seq_one_letter_code
_entity_poly.pdbx_strand_id
1 'polypeptide(L)' 'MFFVTSVKRKIMVRLHPQYITDTAGEQLVVLTKAEYNALMEELDEAMDVLLYDQAMREDDGARISLDDYLKKRETKDD' A
#
# COMPACT_ATOMS: atom_id res chain seq x y z
N MET A 1 -10.85 20.38 -8.40
CA MET A 1 -9.50 20.23 -8.97
C MET A 1 -8.48 20.50 -7.86
N PHE A 2 -8.31 19.52 -6.97
CA PHE A 2 -7.37 19.63 -5.85
C PHE A 2 -6.11 18.85 -6.19
N PHE A 3 -5.09 19.60 -6.61
CA PHE A 3 -3.68 19.41 -6.32
C PHE A 3 -3.21 17.96 -6.06
N VAL A 4 -2.90 17.24 -7.14
CA VAL A 4 -1.84 16.22 -7.10
C VAL A 4 -0.49 16.95 -7.18
N THR A 5 -0.16 17.77 -6.18
CA THR A 5 1.19 18.30 -6.04
C THR A 5 2.08 17.18 -5.53
N SER A 6 2.87 16.63 -6.45
CA SER A 6 4.25 16.21 -6.21
C SER A 6 4.52 15.60 -4.84
N VAL A 7 4.13 14.34 -4.67
CA VAL A 7 4.66 13.50 -3.60
C VAL A 7 6.10 13.12 -3.96
N LYS A 8 7.02 14.09 -3.91
CA LYS A 8 8.42 13.79 -3.61
C LYS A 8 8.54 13.59 -2.10
N ARG A 9 7.81 12.61 -1.54
CA ARG A 9 8.04 12.19 -0.16
C ARG A 9 9.39 11.50 -0.16
N LYS A 10 10.37 12.17 0.42
CA LYS A 10 11.71 11.63 0.62
C LYS A 10 11.56 10.44 1.55
N ILE A 11 11.73 9.22 1.04
CA ILE A 11 11.76 7.99 1.85
C ILE A 11 12.73 8.25 3.01
N MET A 12 12.21 8.29 4.24
CA MET A 12 13.00 8.63 5.43
C MET A 12 13.67 7.40 6.05
N VAL A 13 13.53 6.23 5.43
CA VAL A 13 14.22 5.02 5.87
C VAL A 13 15.68 5.09 5.43
N ARG A 14 16.59 5.24 6.40
CA ARG A 14 18.04 5.13 6.15
C ARG A 14 18.40 3.66 6.04
N LEU A 15 18.59 3.20 4.80
CA LEU A 15 19.01 1.84 4.51
C LEU A 15 20.52 1.78 4.31
N HIS A 16 21.15 0.73 4.84
CA HIS A 16 22.55 0.39 4.59
C HIS A 16 22.64 -0.99 3.91
N PRO A 17 22.21 -1.09 2.64
CA PRO A 17 22.21 -2.36 1.92
C PRO A 17 23.62 -2.87 1.69
N GLN A 18 23.80 -4.17 1.87
CA GLN A 18 25.00 -4.89 1.44
C GLN A 18 24.64 -5.75 0.24
N TYR A 19 25.52 -5.77 -0.76
CA TYR A 19 25.32 -6.54 -1.97
C TYR A 19 26.27 -7.74 -1.96
N ILE A 20 25.70 -8.93 -2.12
CA ILE A 20 26.46 -10.16 -2.29
C ILE A 20 26.09 -10.80 -3.62
N THR A 21 27.04 -11.49 -4.23
CA THR A 21 26.79 -12.25 -5.45
C THR A 21 26.80 -13.72 -5.09
N ASP A 22 25.73 -14.44 -5.45
CA ASP A 22 25.67 -15.89 -5.27
C ASP A 22 26.61 -16.61 -6.25
N THR A 23 26.92 -17.86 -5.98
CA THR A 23 27.63 -18.80 -6.85
C THR A 23 27.02 -18.94 -8.24
N ALA A 24 25.71 -18.67 -8.38
CA ALA A 24 25.01 -18.61 -9.67
C ALA A 24 25.18 -17.26 -10.42
N GLY A 25 25.84 -16.26 -9.82
CA GLY A 25 26.01 -14.93 -10.41
C GLY A 25 24.91 -13.93 -10.06
N GLU A 26 23.89 -14.34 -9.30
CA GLU A 26 22.77 -13.50 -8.91
C GLU A 26 23.15 -12.48 -7.83
N GLN A 27 22.70 -11.23 -7.98
CA GLN A 27 22.92 -10.18 -6.99
C GLN A 27 21.84 -10.20 -5.92
N LEU A 28 22.26 -10.35 -4.67
CA LEU A 28 21.40 -10.36 -3.48
C LEU A 28 21.64 -9.09 -2.66
N VAL A 29 20.58 -8.58 -2.06
CA VAL A 29 20.63 -7.43 -1.14
C VAL A 29 20.35 -7.91 0.27
N VAL A 30 21.29 -7.62 1.17
CA VAL A 30 21.19 -7.94 2.60
C VAL A 30 20.92 -6.66 3.37
N LEU A 31 19.85 -6.68 4.16
CA LEU A 31 19.47 -5.62 5.09
C LEU A 31 19.41 -6.19 6.50
N THR A 32 19.62 -5.33 7.50
CA THR A 32 19.30 -5.73 8.88
C THR A 32 17.79 -5.92 9.02
N LYS A 33 17.37 -6.78 9.96
CA LYS A 33 15.94 -6.99 10.21
C LYS A 33 15.19 -5.70 10.53
N ALA A 34 15.83 -4.77 11.25
CA ALA A 34 15.24 -3.49 11.59
C ALA A 34 15.00 -2.62 10.35
N GLU A 35 15.99 -2.54 9.45
CA GLU A 35 15.86 -1.79 8.20
C GLU A 35 14.84 -2.42 7.26
N TYR A 36 14.79 -3.75 7.18
CA TYR A 36 13.77 -4.46 6.40
C TYR A 36 12.36 -4.16 6.91
N ASN A 37 12.14 -4.27 8.23
CA ASN A 37 10.83 -3.98 8.81
C ASN A 37 10.42 -2.52 8.59
N ALA A 38 11.33 -1.57 8.79
CA ALA A 38 11.06 -0.15 8.56
C ALA A 38 10.76 0.15 7.08
N LEU A 39 11.43 -0.55 6.15
CA LEU A 39 11.13 -0.45 4.73
C LEU A 39 9.74 -1.00 4.41
N MET A 40 9.37 -2.14 4.97
CA MET A 40 8.05 -2.75 4.77
C MET A 40 6.93 -1.86 5.28
N GLU A 41 7.07 -1.28 6.48
CA GLU A 41 6.09 -0.38 7.07
C GLU A 41 5.84 0.87 6.19
N GLU A 42 6.90 1.50 5.68
CA GLU A 42 6.75 2.66 4.78
C GLU A 42 6.09 2.27 3.44
N LEU A 43 6.37 1.08 2.91
CA LEU A 43 5.74 0.59 1.69
C LEU A 43 4.24 0.33 1.90
N ASP A 44 3.86 -0.23 3.04
CA ASP A 44 2.45 -0.46 3.39
C ASP A 44 1.69 0.87 3.52
N GLU A 45 2.27 1.88 4.19
CA GLU A 45 1.68 3.23 4.25
C GLU A 45 1.50 3.85 2.85
N ALA A 46 2.48 3.67 1.97
CA ALA A 46 2.38 4.16 0.60
C ALA A 46 1.30 3.42 -0.20
N MET A 47 1.16 2.12 0.03
CA MET A 47 0.13 1.30 -0.60
C MET A 47 -1.28 1.70 -0.15
N ASP A 48 -1.48 2.03 1.12
CA ASP A 48 -2.78 2.49 1.62
C ASP A 48 -3.27 3.75 0.90
N VAL A 49 -2.37 4.71 0.65
CA VAL A 49 -2.68 5.93 -0.11
C VAL A 49 -3.05 5.58 -1.55
N LEU A 50 -2.29 4.71 -2.20
CA LEU A 50 -2.58 4.26 -3.57
C LEU A 50 -3.90 3.51 -3.67
N LEU A 51 -4.21 2.68 -2.68
CA LEU A 51 -5.45 1.92 -2.61
C LEU A 51 -6.65 2.83 -2.41
N TYR A 52 -6.52 3.87 -1.57
CA TYR A 52 -7.53 4.90 -1.42
C TYR A 52 -7.79 5.65 -2.74
N ASP A 53 -6.72 6.07 -3.44
CA ASP A 53 -6.83 6.73 -4.74
C ASP A 53 -7.42 5.82 -5.83
N GLN A 54 -7.16 4.51 -5.76
CA GLN A 54 -7.78 3.53 -6.65
C GLN A 54 -9.26 3.36 -6.34
N ALA A 55 -9.61 3.13 -5.07
CA ALA A 55 -11.00 2.98 -4.64
C ALA A 55 -11.83 4.21 -5.00
N MET A 56 -11.28 5.43 -4.82
CA MET A 56 -11.95 6.66 -5.24
C MET A 56 -12.12 6.81 -6.74
N ARG A 57 -11.22 6.24 -7.56
CA ARG A 57 -11.36 6.26 -9.03
C ARG A 57 -12.39 5.24 -9.53
N GLU A 58 -12.50 4.11 -8.85
CA GLU A 58 -13.43 3.03 -9.18
C GLU A 58 -14.83 3.26 -8.56
N ASP A 59 -14.95 4.16 -7.58
CA ASP A 59 -16.22 4.59 -7.01
C ASP A 59 -17.04 5.39 -8.05
N ASP A 60 -18.19 4.83 -8.45
CA ASP A 60 -19.18 5.48 -9.32
C ASP A 60 -20.03 6.52 -8.57
N GLY A 61 -19.79 6.67 -7.26
CA GLY A 61 -20.51 7.56 -6.36
C GLY A 61 -21.90 7.06 -5.99
N ALA A 62 -22.26 5.83 -6.38
CA ALA A 62 -23.53 5.21 -6.05
C ALA A 62 -23.59 4.93 -4.55
N ARG A 63 -24.41 5.71 -3.85
CA ARG A 63 -24.66 5.54 -2.42
C ARG A 63 -25.93 4.72 -2.24
N ILE A 64 -25.84 3.67 -1.45
CA ILE A 64 -27.01 2.96 -0.93
C ILE A 64 -27.33 3.47 0.48
N SER A 65 -28.60 3.47 0.86
CA SER A 65 -28.97 3.78 2.24
C SER A 65 -28.45 2.69 3.18
N LEU A 66 -28.17 3.06 4.44
CA LEU A 66 -27.74 2.10 5.45
C LEU A 66 -28.80 1.00 5.65
N ASP A 67 -30.08 1.36 5.59
CA ASP A 67 -31.19 0.41 5.71
C ASP A 67 -31.22 -0.60 4.56
N ASP A 68 -30.96 -0.16 3.32
CA ASP A 68 -30.88 -1.04 2.15
C ASP A 68 -29.64 -1.94 2.19
N TYR A 69 -28.54 -1.45 2.73
CA TYR A 69 -27.34 -2.27 2.98
C TYR A 69 -27.61 -3.38 4.01
N LEU A 70 -28.25 -3.04 5.13
CA LEU A 70 -28.58 -3.99 6.19
C LEU A 70 -29.52 -5.09 5.68
N LYS A 71 -30.56 -4.72 4.91
CA LYS A 71 -31.47 -5.70 4.27
C LYS A 71 -30.73 -6.63 3.31
N LYS A 72 -29.84 -6.12 2.46
CA LYS A 72 -29.05 -6.93 1.52
C LYS A 72 -28.09 -7.90 2.22
N ARG A 73 -27.59 -7.52 3.40
CA ARG A 73 -26.67 -8.35 4.19
C ARG A 73 -27.40 -9.51 4.88
N GLU A 74 -28.57 -9.26 5.46
CA GLU A 74 -29.38 -10.29 6.13
C GLU A 74 -29.88 -11.37 5.16
N THR A 75 -30.13 -11.04 3.89
CA THR A 75 -30.55 -12.01 2.86
C THR A 75 -29.42 -12.88 2.31
N LYS A 76 -28.17 -12.68 2.76
CA LYS A 76 -26.99 -13.37 2.21
C LYS A 76 -26.51 -14.54 3.08
N ASP A 77 -27.17 -14.77 4.23
CA ASP A 77 -26.88 -15.84 5.19
C ASP A 77 -27.79 -17.09 5.02
N ASP A 78 -28.49 -17.24 3.89
CA ASP A 78 -29.21 -18.48 3.47
C ASP A 78 -28.48 -19.23 2.34
#